data_AF-A0A7X7NBV5-F1
#
_entry.id   AF-A0A7X7NBV5-F1
#
_cell.length_a   1.000
_cell.length_b   1.000
_cell.length_c   1.000
_cell.angle_alpha   90.00
_cell.angle_beta   90.00
_cell.angle_gamma   90.00
#
_symmetry.space_group_name_H-M   'P 1'
#
loop_
_entity.id
_entity.type
_entity.pdbx_description
1 polymer ?
#
loop_
_entity_poly.entity_id
_entity_poly.type
_entity_poly.pdbx_seq_one_letter_code
_entity_poly.pdbx_strand_id
1 'polypeptide(L)'
;MERRSNFDNLTIKTNNVSLVWKNVHGLAPENAAQKLDAAMLDWQSELTKTLKIWIDKGLDMTTGELILARANLGAIVESWLR
;
A
#
# COMPACT_ATOMS: atom_id res chain seq x y z
N MET A 1 24.74 -10.63 -2.28
CA MET A 1 23.41 -10.23 -1.76
C MET A 1 22.55 -9.90 -2.97
N GLU A 2 21.49 -10.66 -3.24
CA GLU A 2 20.62 -10.42 -4.40
C GLU A 2 19.98 -9.03 -4.32
N ARG A 3 19.90 -8.33 -5.46
CA ARG A 3 19.33 -6.99 -5.53
C ARG A 3 17.81 -7.12 -5.41
N ARG A 4 17.21 -6.53 -4.38
CA ARG A 4 15.75 -6.53 -4.18
C ARG A 4 15.04 -5.90 -5.37
N SER A 5 13.89 -6.47 -5.76
CA SER A 5 13.08 -5.91 -6.84
C SER A 5 12.42 -4.59 -6.41
N ASN A 6 11.96 -3.80 -7.38
CA ASN A 6 11.19 -2.59 -7.09
C ASN A 6 9.92 -2.89 -6.29
N PHE A 7 9.29 -4.04 -6.57
CA PHE A 7 8.11 -4.51 -5.85
C PHE A 7 8.41 -4.83 -4.38
N ASP A 8 9.53 -5.51 -4.11
CA ASP A 8 9.94 -5.80 -2.73
C ASP A 8 10.23 -4.52 -1.95
N ASN A 9 10.93 -3.57 -2.59
CA ASN A 9 11.23 -2.28 -1.98
C ASN A 9 9.96 -1.48 -1.69
N LEU A 10 8.98 -1.48 -2.60
CA LEU A 10 7.69 -0.83 -2.40
C LEU A 10 6.94 -1.46 -1.24
N THR A 11 6.82 -2.79 -1.21
CA THR A 11 6.12 -3.52 -0.15
C THR A 11 6.73 -3.25 1.22
N ILE A 12 8.06 -3.26 1.33
CA ILE A 12 8.76 -2.94 2.58
C ILE A 12 8.44 -1.50 3.03
N LYS A 13 8.52 -0.53 2.11
CA LYS A 13 8.24 0.87 2.43
C LYS A 13 6.80 1.06 2.90
N THR A 14 5.82 0.52 2.20
CA THR A 14 4.41 0.65 2.59
C THR A 14 4.14 0.00 3.94
N ASN A 15 4.69 -1.18 4.21
CA ASN A 15 4.54 -1.85 5.50
C ASN A 15 5.16 -1.03 6.65
N ASN A 16 6.38 -0.52 6.46
CA ASN A 16 7.06 0.27 7.47
C ASN A 16 6.30 1.56 7.78
N VAL A 17 5.76 2.21 6.75
CA VAL A 17 4.93 3.41 6.91
C VAL A 17 3.68 3.09 7.73
N SER A 18 2.94 2.02 7.40
CA SER A 18 1.78 1.60 8.21
C SER A 18 2.15 1.35 9.68
N LEU A 19 3.27 0.65 9.94
CA LEU A 19 3.73 0.35 11.30
C LEU A 19 4.12 1.60 12.11
N VAL A 20 4.79 2.56 11.48
CA VAL A 20 5.19 3.82 12.15
C VAL A 20 3.94 4.62 12.51
N TRP A 21 3.04 4.81 11.55
CA TRP A 21 1.87 5.64 11.75
C TRP A 21 0.82 5.04 12.70
N LYS A 22 0.82 3.72 12.88
CA LYS A 22 0.01 3.04 13.91
C LYS A 22 0.42 3.37 15.35
N ASN A 23 1.65 3.84 15.58
CA ASN A 23 2.20 4.03 16.91
C ASN A 23 2.45 5.51 17.24
N VAL A 24 1.66 6.41 16.65
CA VAL A 24 1.86 7.86 16.78
C VAL A 24 1.24 8.50 18.02
N HIS A 25 0.41 7.74 18.74
CA HIS A 25 -0.13 8.18 20.02
C HIS A 25 1.01 8.50 20.99
N GLY A 26 1.02 9.71 21.55
CA GLY A 26 2.11 10.24 22.37
C GLY A 26 3.33 10.78 21.60
N LEU A 27 3.36 10.63 20.26
CA LEU A 27 4.38 11.23 19.37
C LEU A 27 3.84 12.41 18.55
N ALA A 28 2.54 12.40 18.27
CA ALA A 28 1.82 13.46 17.56
C ALA A 28 0.72 14.06 18.44
N PRO A 29 0.23 15.29 18.14
CA PRO A 29 -0.98 15.81 18.75
C PRO A 29 -2.14 14.80 18.64
N GLU A 30 -2.90 14.66 19.71
CA GLU A 30 -3.95 13.62 19.84
C GLU A 30 -4.96 13.65 18.68
N ASN A 31 -5.34 14.84 18.23
CA ASN A 31 -6.25 15.01 17.09
C ASN A 31 -5.67 14.54 15.74
N ALA A 32 -4.35 14.54 15.59
CA ALA A 32 -3.67 14.01 14.41
C ALA A 32 -3.52 12.49 14.51
N ALA A 33 -3.20 11.97 15.69
CA ALA A 33 -3.12 10.52 15.94
C ALA A 33 -4.44 9.81 15.65
N GLN A 34 -5.57 10.37 16.12
CA GLN A 34 -6.91 9.82 15.85
C GLN A 34 -7.27 9.81 14.36
N LYS A 35 -6.81 10.79 13.58
CA LYS A 35 -7.02 10.80 12.12
C LYS A 35 -6.22 9.71 11.43
N LEU A 36 -5.04 9.39 11.95
CA LEU A 36 -4.18 8.34 11.40
C LEU A 36 -4.72 6.94 11.71
N ASP A 37 -5.36 6.74 12.86
CA ASP A 37 -6.12 5.52 13.14
C ASP A 37 -7.25 5.29 12.13
N ALA A 38 -7.91 6.38 11.70
CA ALA A 38 -8.97 6.33 10.69
C ALA A 38 -8.44 6.20 9.25
N ALA A 39 -7.15 6.44 8.99
CA ALA A 39 -6.58 6.49 7.65
C ALA A 39 -6.38 5.10 6.99
N MET A 40 -6.83 4.02 7.64
CA MET A 40 -6.85 2.65 7.11
C MET A 40 -5.50 2.18 6.52
N LEU A 41 -4.39 2.56 7.16
CA LEU A 41 -3.03 2.37 6.62
C LEU A 41 -2.65 0.89 6.38
N ASP A 42 -3.32 -0.03 7.07
CA ASP A 42 -3.21 -1.46 6.80
C ASP A 42 -3.70 -1.85 5.41
N TRP A 43 -4.78 -1.22 4.94
CA TRP A 43 -5.32 -1.50 3.62
C TRP A 43 -4.33 -1.11 2.53
N GLN A 44 -3.56 -0.03 2.73
CA GLN A 44 -2.51 0.37 1.79
C GLN A 44 -1.42 -0.71 1.66
N SER A 45 -1.04 -1.34 2.77
CA SER A 45 -0.12 -2.48 2.79
C SER A 45 -0.70 -3.67 2.00
N GLU A 46 -1.95 -4.05 2.27
CA GLU A 46 -2.58 -5.20 1.61
C GLU A 46 -2.81 -4.97 0.11
N LEU A 47 -3.22 -3.76 -0.29
CA LEU A 47 -3.36 -3.36 -1.69
C LEU A 47 -2.00 -3.40 -2.41
N THR A 48 -0.93 -2.96 -1.76
CA THR A 48 0.44 -3.06 -2.29
C THR A 48 0.84 -4.51 -2.53
N LYS A 49 0.61 -5.41 -1.55
CA LYS A 49 0.89 -6.85 -1.72
C LYS A 49 0.07 -7.46 -2.85
N THR A 50 -1.17 -7.03 -3.01
CA THR A 50 -2.09 -7.47 -4.08
C THR A 50 -1.55 -7.17 -5.48
N LEU A 51 -0.66 -6.17 -5.65
CA LEU A 51 0.02 -5.94 -6.93
C LEU A 51 0.79 -7.17 -7.42
N LYS A 52 1.25 -8.06 -6.52
CA LYS A 52 1.92 -9.32 -6.91
C LYS A 52 1.05 -10.18 -7.81
N ILE A 53 -0.25 -10.24 -7.54
CA ILE A 53 -1.22 -11.00 -8.35
C ILE A 53 -1.23 -10.47 -9.79
N TRP A 54 -1.22 -9.14 -9.95
CA TRP A 54 -1.25 -8.50 -11.26
C TRP A 54 0.09 -8.64 -12.00
N ILE A 55 1.20 -8.53 -11.28
CA ILE A 55 2.55 -8.75 -11.83
C ILE A 55 2.69 -10.18 -12.33
N ASP A 56 2.24 -11.16 -11.54
CA ASP A 56 2.38 -12.58 -11.86
C ASP A 56 1.48 -13.01 -13.01
N LYS A 57 0.28 -12.44 -13.10
CA LYS A 57 -0.63 -12.67 -14.24
C LYS A 57 -0.13 -12.00 -15.52
N GLY A 58 0.56 -10.87 -15.43
CA GLY A 58 1.14 -10.19 -16.59
C GLY A 58 0.14 -9.96 -17.72
N LEU A 59 0.41 -10.55 -18.90
CA LEU A 59 -0.44 -10.41 -20.09
C LEU A 59 -1.67 -11.35 -20.08
N ASP A 60 -1.74 -12.30 -19.15
CA ASP A 60 -2.83 -13.30 -19.06
C ASP A 60 -4.05 -12.79 -18.28
N MET A 61 -4.07 -11.51 -17.91
CA MET A 61 -5.23 -10.90 -17.24
C MET A 61 -6.42 -10.77 -18.19
N THR A 62 -7.59 -11.18 -17.72
CA THR A 62 -8.87 -10.84 -18.35
C THR A 62 -9.13 -9.33 -18.28
N THR A 63 -10.06 -8.83 -19.09
CA THR A 63 -10.49 -7.42 -19.06
C THR A 63 -10.93 -6.98 -17.65
N GLY A 64 -11.67 -7.83 -16.93
CA GLY A 64 -12.12 -7.53 -15.56
C GLY A 64 -10.95 -7.43 -14.58
N GLU A 65 -10.00 -8.35 -14.65
CA GLU A 65 -8.80 -8.33 -13.81
C GLU A 65 -7.92 -7.11 -14.11
N LEU A 66 -7.80 -6.71 -15.37
CA LEU A 66 -7.04 -5.52 -15.76
C LEU A 66 -7.69 -4.24 -15.21
N ILE A 67 -9.02 -4.17 -15.16
CA ILE A 67 -9.73 -3.05 -14.52
C ILE A 67 -9.44 -3.04 -13.01
N LEU A 68 -9.53 -4.19 -12.35
CA LEU A 68 -9.21 -4.30 -10.92
C LEU A 68 -7.75 -3.97 -10.63
N ALA A 69 -6.82 -4.38 -11.49
CA ALA A 69 -5.40 -4.04 -11.37
C ALA A 69 -5.16 -2.53 -11.43
N ARG A 70 -5.84 -1.84 -12.36
CA ARG A 70 -5.78 -0.38 -12.48
C ARG A 70 -6.42 0.33 -11.30
N ALA A 71 -7.58 -0.15 -10.85
CA ALA A 71 -8.26 0.40 -9.67
C ALA A 71 -7.40 0.23 -8.40
N ASN A 72 -6.80 -0.95 -8.20
CA ASN A 72 -5.86 -1.21 -7.11
C ASN A 72 -4.67 -0.24 -7.17
N LEU A 73 -4.02 -0.13 -8.33
CA LEU A 73 -2.89 0.79 -8.52
C LEU A 73 -3.28 2.25 -8.23
N GLY A 74 -4.45 2.68 -8.70
CA GLY A 74 -4.98 4.02 -8.45
C GLY A 74 -5.20 4.29 -6.97
N ALA A 75 -5.83 3.35 -6.24
CA ALA A 75 -6.05 3.46 -4.80
C ALA A 75 -4.73 3.59 -4.01
N ILE A 76 -3.71 2.82 -4.38
CA ILE A 76 -2.38 2.91 -3.76
C ILE A 76 -1.76 4.29 -4.00
N VAL A 77 -1.77 4.77 -5.25
CA VAL A 77 -1.18 6.07 -5.60
C VAL A 77 -1.91 7.21 -4.90
N GLU A 78 -3.24 7.20 -4.89
CA GLU A 78 -4.03 8.23 -4.22
C GLU A 78 -3.78 8.26 -2.71
N SER A 79 -3.61 7.09 -2.08
CA SER A 79 -3.25 6.98 -0.66
C SER A 79 -1.86 7.56 -0.33
N TRP A 80 -0.97 7.73 -1.30
CA TRP A 80 0.33 8.38 -1.11
C TRP A 80 0.32 9.88 -1.41
N LEU A 81 -0.69 10.38 -2.13
CA LEU A 81 -0.80 11.80 -2.51
C LEU A 81 -1.65 12.63 -1.54
N ARG A 82 -2.54 11.98 -0.79
CA ARG A 82 -3.37 12.60 0.25
C ARG A 82 -2.65 12.61 1.60
#